data_AF-A0A1F3SHT9-F1
#
_entry.id   AF-A0A1F3SHT9-F1
#
_cell.length_a   1.000
_cell.length_b   1.000
_cell.length_c   1.000
_cell.angle_alpha   90.00
_cell.angle_beta   90.00
_cell.angle_gamma   90.00
#
_symmetry.space_group_name_H-M   'P 1'
#
loop_
_entity.id
_entity.type
_entity.pdbx_description
1 polymer ?
#
loop_
_entity_poly.entity_id
_entity_poly.type
_entity_poly.pdbx_seq_one_letter_code
_entity_poly.pdbx_strand_id
1 'polypeptide(L)'
;MKSFIFMIVSSYLFICAETYADGSMLPTIMARFNHQIHEEKVLPVLGLSCSVCHNFELSDDKKSAMANPNLSTSTFRTTVKEVCHQCHNTEAAKYRAVPKSCSICHADQKAMQKIKPKNHENTAWKNTHALNAEVASGTCFNCHITSQCVKCHLRRSDIELKNHSRNFRFMHSVIARAQPQKCDSCHVQTFCVRCHMGR
;
A
#
# COMPACT_ATOMS: atom_id res chain seq x y z
N MET A 1 21.99 0.61 68.38
CA MET A 1 20.73 0.14 67.78
C MET A 1 20.47 0.98 66.53
N LYS A 2 20.64 0.38 65.34
CA LYS A 2 20.47 1.03 64.04
C LYS A 2 19.06 0.71 63.54
N SER A 3 18.21 1.72 63.32
CA SER A 3 16.96 1.56 62.57
C SER A 3 17.08 2.28 61.24
N PHE A 4 16.97 1.48 60.17
CA PHE A 4 17.01 1.88 58.77
C PHE A 4 15.71 2.58 58.37
N ILE A 5 15.83 3.71 57.69
CA ILE A 5 14.77 4.32 56.89
C ILE A 5 14.78 3.60 55.53
N PHE A 6 13.76 2.80 55.25
CA PHE A 6 13.60 2.15 53.94
C PHE A 6 12.80 3.08 53.00
N MET A 7 13.44 3.47 51.90
CA MET A 7 12.84 4.16 50.76
C MET A 7 11.68 3.33 50.20
N ILE A 8 10.48 3.90 50.14
CA ILE A 8 9.39 3.42 49.30
C ILE A 8 9.54 4.11 47.94
N VAL A 9 10.31 3.47 47.05
CA VAL A 9 10.32 3.76 45.62
C VAL A 9 10.00 2.45 44.93
N SER A 10 8.73 2.23 44.56
CA SER A 10 8.34 1.32 43.47
C SER A 10 6.83 1.13 43.42
N SER A 11 6.13 2.07 42.81
CA SER A 11 4.75 1.80 42.33
C SER A 11 4.27 2.69 41.17
N TYR A 12 5.13 3.56 40.62
CA TYR A 12 4.75 4.46 39.52
C TYR A 12 5.26 4.06 38.12
N LEU A 13 5.72 2.82 37.94
CA LEU A 13 6.23 2.35 36.63
C LEU A 13 5.28 1.45 35.83
N PHE A 14 4.03 1.29 36.27
CA PHE A 14 3.07 0.37 35.64
C PHE A 14 1.78 1.01 35.11
N ILE A 15 1.75 2.33 34.88
CA ILE A 15 0.53 3.04 34.41
C ILE A 15 0.59 3.46 32.92
N CYS A 16 1.73 3.36 32.24
CA CYS A 16 1.83 3.81 30.83
C CYS A 16 1.64 2.72 29.76
N ALA A 17 1.38 1.46 30.12
CA ALA A 17 1.35 0.35 29.16
C ALA A 17 -0.06 -0.11 28.70
N GLU A 18 -1.15 0.36 29.33
CA GLU A 18 -2.46 -0.28 29.15
C GLU A 18 -3.53 0.55 28.41
N THR A 19 -3.23 1.75 27.90
CA THR A 19 -4.25 2.59 27.23
C THR A 19 -4.29 2.53 25.70
N TYR A 20 -3.60 1.59 25.06
CA TYR A 20 -3.64 1.42 23.59
C TYR A 20 -4.14 0.04 23.11
N ALA A 21 -4.95 -0.65 23.91
CA ALA A 21 -5.54 -1.93 23.53
C ALA A 21 -7.07 -1.95 23.74
N ASP A 22 -7.77 -0.88 23.33
CA ASP A 22 -9.20 -1.00 23.00
C ASP A 22 -9.31 -1.56 21.58
N GLY A 23 -9.79 -2.79 21.47
CA GLY A 23 -10.08 -3.52 20.24
C GLY A 23 -11.25 -2.97 19.40
N SER A 24 -11.42 -1.65 19.33
CA SER A 24 -12.42 -0.96 18.52
C SER A 24 -11.85 -0.21 17.30
N MET A 25 -10.53 -0.23 17.08
CA MET A 25 -9.96 0.35 15.87
C MET A 25 -9.95 -0.67 14.73
N LEU A 26 -10.69 -0.36 13.64
CA LEU A 26 -10.26 -0.77 12.30
C LEU A 26 -8.74 -0.62 12.21
N PRO A 27 -7.99 -1.49 11.49
CA PRO A 27 -6.58 -1.25 11.26
C PRO A 27 -6.44 0.17 10.69
N THR A 28 -5.98 1.10 11.52
CA THR A 28 -5.85 2.49 11.11
C THR A 28 -4.81 2.49 10.00
N ILE A 29 -4.99 3.37 9.01
CA ILE A 29 -4.04 3.45 7.88
C ILE A 29 -2.60 3.64 8.39
N MET A 30 -2.43 4.23 9.57
CA MET A 30 -1.15 4.40 10.26
C MET A 30 -0.51 3.10 10.75
N ALA A 31 -1.26 2.03 11.01
CA ALA A 31 -0.68 0.73 11.33
C ALA A 31 0.11 0.10 10.17
N ARG A 32 -0.09 0.58 8.93
CA ARG A 32 0.66 0.16 7.75
C ARG A 32 1.81 1.10 7.40
N PHE A 33 1.91 2.25 8.06
CA PHE A 33 2.99 3.20 7.83
C PHE A 33 4.27 2.73 8.50
N ASN A 34 5.37 2.70 7.76
CA ASN A 34 6.69 2.40 8.30
C ASN A 34 7.54 3.69 8.33
N HIS A 35 7.69 4.27 9.52
CA HIS A 35 8.43 5.52 9.71
C HIS A 35 9.89 5.40 9.28
N GLN A 36 10.55 4.30 9.68
CA GLN A 36 11.96 4.07 9.39
C GLN A 36 12.26 4.05 7.89
N ILE A 37 11.43 3.37 7.08
CA ILE A 37 11.61 3.36 5.62
C ILE A 37 11.47 4.77 5.04
N HIS A 38 10.49 5.55 5.51
CA HIS A 38 10.29 6.90 5.00
C HIS A 38 11.47 7.80 5.36
N GLU A 39 11.90 7.76 6.62
CA GLU A 39 13.00 8.56 7.15
C GLU A 39 14.35 8.22 6.50
N GLU A 40 14.67 6.94 6.36
CA GLU A 40 16.00 6.53 5.89
C GLU A 40 16.09 6.46 4.36
N LYS A 41 15.01 6.07 3.67
CA LYS A 41 15.06 5.69 2.25
C LYS A 41 14.27 6.60 1.32
N VAL A 42 13.32 7.38 1.83
CA VAL A 42 12.42 8.18 0.99
C VAL A 42 12.71 9.67 1.12
N LEU A 43 12.64 10.23 2.34
CA LEU A 43 12.79 11.66 2.58
C LEU A 43 14.15 12.20 2.12
N PRO A 44 15.31 11.57 2.42
CA PRO A 44 16.61 12.07 2.01
C PRO A 44 16.80 12.05 0.49
N VAL A 45 16.32 10.99 -0.17
CA VAL A 45 16.40 10.83 -1.63
C VAL A 45 15.58 11.90 -2.35
N LEU A 46 14.45 12.30 -1.78
CA LEU A 46 13.57 13.33 -2.33
C LEU A 46 13.94 14.76 -1.85
N GLY A 47 14.96 14.91 -0.99
CA GLY A 47 15.33 16.19 -0.39
C GLY A 47 14.19 16.80 0.44
N LEU A 48 13.43 15.96 1.14
CA LEU A 48 12.31 16.34 2.00
C LEU A 48 12.72 16.29 3.48
N SER A 49 12.09 17.13 4.29
CA SER A 49 12.26 17.20 5.74
C SER A 49 11.10 16.53 6.49
N CYS A 50 11.29 16.24 7.78
CA CYS A 50 10.26 15.70 8.67
C CYS A 50 9.01 16.61 8.72
N SER A 51 9.24 17.91 8.57
CA SER A 51 8.20 18.93 8.51
C SER A 51 7.27 18.77 7.31
N VAL A 52 7.58 17.97 6.29
CA VAL A 52 6.60 17.70 5.22
C VAL A 52 5.33 17.02 5.76
N CYS A 53 5.48 16.20 6.81
CA CYS A 53 4.37 15.53 7.46
C CYS A 53 3.96 16.22 8.76
N HIS A 54 4.93 16.73 9.52
CA HIS A 54 4.73 17.14 10.90
C HIS A 54 4.58 18.65 11.10
N ASN A 55 3.80 19.04 12.10
CA ASN A 55 3.55 20.43 12.52
C ASN A 55 4.73 21.04 13.32
N PHE A 56 5.95 20.90 12.82
CA PHE A 56 7.10 21.62 13.35
C PHE A 56 7.99 22.10 12.21
N GLU A 57 8.87 23.03 12.54
CA GLU A 57 9.93 23.48 11.65
C GLU A 57 11.28 23.07 12.23
N LEU A 58 12.20 22.65 11.38
CA LEU A 58 13.58 22.41 11.80
C LEU A 58 14.32 23.75 11.70
N SER A 59 15.19 24.03 12.66
CA SER A 59 16.15 25.12 12.56
C SER A 59 17.07 24.93 11.35
N ASP A 60 17.71 26.00 10.89
CA ASP A 60 18.58 25.96 9.70
C ASP A 60 19.71 24.93 9.82
N ASP A 61 20.19 24.69 11.04
CA ASP A 61 21.22 23.69 11.35
C ASP A 61 20.66 22.26 11.50
N LYS A 62 19.35 22.07 11.40
CA LYS A 62 18.58 20.81 11.57
C LYS A 62 18.77 20.12 12.92
N LYS A 63 19.35 20.80 13.92
CA LYS A 63 19.60 20.24 15.26
C LYS A 63 18.48 20.56 16.25
N SER A 64 17.63 21.52 15.92
CA SER A 64 16.55 21.99 16.76
C SER A 64 15.23 21.92 16.00
N ALA A 65 14.16 21.56 16.68
CA ALA A 65 12.81 21.67 16.14
C ALA A 65 12.09 22.82 16.86
N MET A 66 11.61 23.80 16.09
CA MET A 66 10.69 24.81 16.58
C MET A 66 9.26 24.25 16.44
N ALA A 67 8.60 24.08 17.58
CA ALA A 67 7.20 23.70 17.60
C ALA A 67 6.35 24.81 16.96
N ASN A 68 5.50 24.45 16.01
CA ASN A 68 4.43 25.34 15.58
C ASN A 68 3.45 25.50 16.76
N PRO A 69 2.81 26.67 16.98
CA PRO A 69 1.75 26.82 17.98
C PRO A 69 0.66 25.73 17.93
N ASN A 70 0.42 25.16 16.75
CA ASN A 70 -0.55 24.09 16.51
C ASN A 70 -0.01 22.66 16.76
N LEU A 71 1.25 22.49 17.18
CA LEU A 71 1.76 21.15 17.53
C LEU A 71 1.04 20.56 18.75
N SER A 72 0.54 21.43 19.63
CA SER A 72 -0.30 21.03 20.78
C SER A 72 -1.65 20.43 20.38
N THR A 73 -2.11 20.68 19.13
CA THR A 73 -3.43 20.26 18.65
C THR A 73 -3.36 19.15 17.60
N SER A 74 -2.28 19.06 16.82
CA SER A 74 -2.09 17.99 15.83
C SER A 74 -0.61 17.75 15.53
N THR A 75 -0.20 16.48 15.53
CA THR A 75 1.12 16.03 15.08
C THR A 75 1.36 16.28 13.59
N PHE A 76 0.30 16.21 12.76
CA PHE A 76 0.40 16.31 11.30
C PHE A 76 -0.07 17.65 10.76
N ARG A 77 0.57 18.13 9.69
CA ARG A 77 0.23 19.39 8.99
C ARG A 77 -1.17 19.46 8.39
N THR A 78 -1.76 18.30 8.16
CA THR A 78 -3.06 18.16 7.51
C THR A 78 -3.66 16.80 7.92
N THR A 79 -4.79 16.45 7.33
CA THR A 79 -5.42 15.15 7.56
C THR A 79 -4.51 14.01 7.12
N VAL A 80 -4.67 12.84 7.76
CA VAL A 80 -3.91 11.61 7.42
C VAL A 80 -4.06 11.25 5.93
N LYS A 81 -5.24 11.49 5.35
CA LYS A 81 -5.48 11.27 3.91
C LYS A 81 -4.56 12.15 3.07
N GLU A 82 -4.54 13.45 3.37
CA GLU A 82 -3.83 14.45 2.58
C GLU A 82 -2.31 14.23 2.66
N VAL A 83 -1.77 13.99 3.85
CA VAL A 83 -0.32 13.83 4.05
C VAL A 83 0.25 12.62 3.28
N CYS A 84 -0.50 11.52 3.21
CA CYS A 84 -0.08 10.36 2.42
C CYS A 84 -0.26 10.61 0.91
N HIS A 85 -1.41 11.16 0.51
CA HIS A 85 -1.76 11.29 -0.90
C HIS A 85 -0.94 12.34 -1.65
N GLN A 86 -0.37 13.34 -0.97
CA GLN A 86 0.52 14.33 -1.59
C GLN A 86 1.68 13.71 -2.37
N CYS A 87 2.19 12.55 -1.92
CA CYS A 87 3.25 11.81 -2.60
C CYS A 87 2.74 10.54 -3.29
N HIS A 88 1.83 9.79 -2.65
CA HIS A 88 1.40 8.47 -3.15
C HIS A 88 0.27 8.52 -4.18
N ASN A 89 -0.46 9.63 -4.27
CA ASN A 89 -1.60 9.80 -5.18
C ASN A 89 -1.48 11.12 -5.96
N THR A 90 -0.38 11.23 -6.70
CA THR A 90 0.00 12.42 -7.48
C THR A 90 0.67 12.02 -8.78
N GLU A 91 0.57 12.87 -9.80
CA GLU A 91 1.28 12.69 -11.08
C GLU A 91 2.58 13.49 -11.15
N ALA A 92 2.99 14.13 -10.06
CA ALA A 92 4.24 14.86 -9.99
C ALA A 92 5.44 13.94 -10.30
N ALA A 93 6.26 14.33 -11.27
CA ALA A 93 7.39 13.53 -11.74
C ALA A 93 8.38 13.17 -10.61
N LYS A 94 8.56 14.09 -9.65
CA LYS A 94 9.41 13.90 -8.45
C LYS A 94 9.00 12.69 -7.61
N TYR A 95 7.72 12.30 -7.63
CA TYR A 95 7.17 11.22 -6.80
C TYR A 95 6.81 9.97 -7.62
N ARG A 96 7.21 9.90 -8.90
CA ARG A 96 6.84 8.79 -9.78
C ARG A 96 7.31 7.43 -9.29
N ALA A 97 8.42 7.37 -8.56
CA ALA A 97 9.00 6.14 -8.03
C ALA A 97 8.34 5.65 -6.74
N VAL A 98 7.49 6.45 -6.08
CA VAL A 98 6.84 6.00 -4.85
C VAL A 98 5.72 5.00 -5.15
N PRO A 99 5.47 4.01 -4.28
CA PRO A 99 4.40 3.04 -4.51
C PRO A 99 3.02 3.73 -4.53
N LYS A 100 2.26 3.54 -5.61
CA LYS A 100 0.93 4.16 -5.79
C LYS A 100 -0.26 3.22 -5.56
N SER A 101 -0.01 1.93 -5.28
CA SER A 101 -1.10 0.99 -5.08
C SER A 101 -1.84 1.28 -3.77
N CYS A 102 -3.14 1.57 -3.86
CA CYS A 102 -4.02 1.86 -2.74
C CYS A 102 -4.00 0.74 -1.70
N SER A 103 -3.83 -0.52 -2.14
CA SER A 103 -3.83 -1.71 -1.29
C SER A 103 -2.67 -1.81 -0.30
N ILE A 104 -1.60 -1.03 -0.52
CA ILE A 104 -0.46 -0.97 0.39
C ILE A 104 -0.90 -0.42 1.76
N CYS A 105 -1.78 0.58 1.73
CA CYS A 105 -2.28 1.27 2.92
C CYS A 105 -3.73 0.88 3.26
N HIS A 106 -4.60 0.72 2.26
CA HIS A 106 -6.00 0.37 2.44
C HIS A 106 -6.19 -1.15 2.38
N ALA A 107 -6.08 -1.81 3.53
CA ALA A 107 -6.20 -3.28 3.61
C ALA A 107 -7.66 -3.78 3.47
N ASP A 108 -8.64 -2.98 3.89
CA ASP A 108 -10.05 -3.35 3.74
C ASP A 108 -10.51 -3.16 2.29
N GLN A 109 -10.63 -4.28 1.58
CA GLN A 109 -11.11 -4.31 0.20
C GLN A 109 -12.53 -3.78 0.04
N LYS A 110 -13.41 -3.96 1.05
CA LYS A 110 -14.79 -3.48 1.00
C LYS A 110 -14.84 -1.97 1.16
N ALA A 111 -14.03 -1.41 2.05
CA ALA A 111 -13.87 0.04 2.17
C ALA A 111 -13.24 0.64 0.91
N MET A 112 -12.21 0.00 0.35
CA MET A 112 -11.56 0.46 -0.88
C MET A 112 -12.51 0.42 -2.09
N GLN A 113 -13.38 -0.59 -2.19
CA GLN A 113 -14.39 -0.68 -3.26
C GLN A 113 -15.41 0.47 -3.25
N LYS A 114 -15.55 1.20 -2.14
CA LYS A 114 -16.35 2.43 -2.09
C LYS A 114 -15.71 3.59 -2.87
N ILE A 115 -14.39 3.54 -3.09
CA ILE A 115 -13.64 4.49 -3.92
C ILE A 115 -13.80 4.06 -5.38
N LYS A 116 -15.02 4.21 -5.90
CA LYS A 116 -15.37 3.80 -7.26
C LYS A 116 -14.98 4.94 -8.23
N PRO A 117 -14.04 4.75 -9.16
CA PRO A 117 -13.72 5.78 -10.15
C PRO A 117 -14.84 5.90 -11.18
N LYS A 118 -14.96 7.08 -11.82
CA LYS A 118 -16.02 7.37 -12.82
C LYS A 118 -16.12 6.33 -13.93
N ASN A 119 -14.99 5.78 -14.39
CA ASN A 119 -14.95 4.75 -15.43
C ASN A 119 -15.58 3.40 -15.01
N HIS A 120 -15.90 3.21 -13.73
CA HIS A 120 -16.60 2.01 -13.21
C HIS A 120 -18.10 2.25 -13.01
N GLU A 121 -18.60 3.48 -13.15
CA GLU A 121 -19.98 3.84 -12.81
C GLU A 121 -21.02 3.21 -13.75
N ASN A 122 -20.67 3.00 -15.02
CA ASN A 122 -21.58 2.48 -16.03
C ASN A 122 -21.63 0.93 -16.03
N THR A 123 -22.84 0.37 -16.18
CA THR A 123 -23.08 -1.07 -16.39
C THR A 123 -22.36 -1.62 -17.63
N ALA A 124 -22.05 -0.76 -18.60
CA ALA A 124 -21.26 -1.07 -19.80
C ALA A 124 -19.78 -1.39 -19.50
N TRP A 125 -19.26 -1.10 -18.30
CA TRP A 125 -17.86 -1.38 -17.95
C TRP A 125 -17.47 -2.83 -18.24
N LYS A 126 -18.36 -3.80 -17.97
CA LYS A 126 -18.09 -5.22 -18.27
C LYS A 126 -17.76 -5.46 -19.74
N ASN A 127 -18.36 -4.68 -20.65
CA ASN A 127 -18.21 -4.82 -22.09
C ASN A 127 -17.06 -3.97 -22.65
N THR A 128 -16.63 -2.92 -21.95
CA THR A 128 -15.63 -1.96 -22.45
C THR A 128 -14.30 -2.01 -21.72
N HIS A 129 -14.22 -2.66 -20.54
CA HIS A 129 -12.98 -2.70 -19.76
C HIS A 129 -11.83 -3.45 -20.44
N ALA A 130 -12.12 -4.34 -21.40
CA ALA A 130 -11.10 -5.06 -22.15
C ALA A 130 -10.19 -4.11 -22.95
N LEU A 131 -10.78 -3.12 -23.64
CA LEU A 131 -10.03 -2.09 -24.37
C LEU A 131 -9.18 -1.24 -23.43
N ASN A 132 -9.73 -0.86 -22.27
CA ASN A 132 -8.99 -0.11 -21.26
C ASN A 132 -7.84 -0.93 -20.66
N ALA A 133 -8.04 -2.24 -20.47
CA ALA A 133 -7.00 -3.14 -19.97
C ALA A 133 -5.90 -3.35 -21.03
N GLU A 134 -6.23 -3.37 -22.32
CA GLU A 134 -5.24 -3.47 -23.39
C GLU A 134 -4.34 -2.23 -23.46
N VAL A 135 -4.93 -1.04 -23.39
CA VAL A 135 -4.19 0.23 -23.52
C VAL A 135 -3.48 0.62 -22.22
N ALA A 136 -4.06 0.30 -21.05
CA ALA A 136 -3.62 0.84 -19.77
C ALA A 136 -3.73 -0.16 -18.59
N SER A 137 -3.46 -1.46 -18.82
CA SER A 137 -3.51 -2.53 -17.81
C SER A 137 -2.86 -2.18 -16.46
N GLY A 138 -1.71 -1.50 -16.49
CA GLY A 138 -0.96 -1.11 -15.30
C GLY A 138 -1.77 -0.24 -14.32
N THR A 139 -2.65 0.62 -14.83
CA THR A 139 -3.44 1.56 -14.00
C THR A 139 -4.47 0.85 -13.13
N CYS A 140 -4.96 -0.31 -13.58
CA CYS A 140 -5.91 -1.11 -12.81
C CYS A 140 -5.30 -1.59 -11.49
N PHE A 141 -3.99 -1.89 -11.49
CA PHE A 141 -3.26 -2.37 -10.32
C PHE A 141 -3.00 -1.30 -9.25
N ASN A 142 -3.32 -0.04 -9.55
CA ASN A 142 -3.35 1.00 -8.53
C ASN A 142 -4.42 0.67 -7.47
N CYS A 143 -5.56 0.11 -7.87
CA CYS A 143 -6.64 -0.23 -6.92
C CYS A 143 -6.89 -1.74 -6.82
N HIS A 144 -6.64 -2.49 -7.89
CA HIS A 144 -6.97 -3.90 -7.97
C HIS A 144 -5.74 -4.80 -7.76
N ILE A 145 -5.99 -5.97 -7.20
CA ILE A 145 -5.02 -7.07 -7.16
C ILE A 145 -5.42 -8.16 -8.15
N THR A 146 -4.45 -8.95 -8.60
CA THR A 146 -4.63 -10.03 -9.58
C THR A 146 -5.80 -10.97 -9.25
N SER A 147 -6.05 -11.24 -7.96
CA SER A 147 -7.14 -12.13 -7.52
C SER A 147 -8.53 -11.61 -7.90
N GLN A 148 -8.70 -10.32 -8.15
CA GLN A 148 -9.97 -9.73 -8.59
C GLN A 148 -10.20 -9.94 -10.09
N CYS A 149 -9.15 -9.83 -10.90
CA CYS A 149 -9.21 -10.05 -12.35
C CYS A 149 -9.63 -11.50 -12.65
N VAL A 150 -9.00 -12.45 -11.95
CA VAL A 150 -9.20 -13.89 -12.19
C VAL A 150 -10.60 -14.39 -11.83
N LYS A 151 -11.38 -13.66 -11.01
CA LYS A 151 -12.78 -14.03 -10.69
C LYS A 151 -13.66 -14.16 -11.94
N CYS A 152 -13.37 -13.37 -12.96
CA CYS A 152 -14.06 -13.43 -14.24
C CYS A 152 -13.16 -14.00 -15.34
N HIS A 153 -11.88 -13.63 -15.36
CA HIS A 153 -10.94 -14.02 -16.41
C HIS A 153 -10.50 -15.50 -16.35
N LEU A 154 -10.64 -16.18 -15.20
CA LEU A 154 -10.44 -17.63 -15.11
C LEU A 154 -11.75 -18.44 -15.18
N ARG A 155 -12.92 -17.80 -15.31
CA ARG A 155 -14.16 -18.56 -15.51
C ARG A 155 -14.02 -19.30 -16.84
N ARG A 156 -14.05 -20.63 -16.75
CA ARG A 156 -14.17 -21.52 -17.90
C ARG A 156 -15.57 -21.31 -18.48
N SER A 157 -15.72 -20.25 -19.28
CA SER A 157 -16.79 -20.18 -20.26
C SER A 157 -16.48 -21.21 -21.34
N ASP A 158 -17.48 -22.00 -21.66
CA ASP A 158 -17.47 -23.15 -22.54
C ASP A 158 -17.24 -22.75 -24.01
N ILE A 159 -17.40 -21.46 -24.34
CA ILE A 159 -17.39 -20.92 -25.72
C ILE A 159 -16.19 -20.00 -25.98
N GLU A 160 -15.59 -19.37 -24.96
CA GLU A 160 -14.42 -18.48 -25.14
C GLU A 160 -13.33 -18.73 -24.09
N LEU A 161 -12.29 -19.49 -24.46
CA LEU A 161 -11.07 -19.64 -23.67
C LEU A 161 -10.25 -18.35 -23.76
N LYS A 162 -10.50 -17.37 -22.87
CA LYS A 162 -9.87 -16.05 -22.96
C LYS A 162 -8.40 -15.99 -22.53
N ASN A 163 -7.94 -16.89 -21.67
CA ASN A 163 -6.60 -16.77 -21.05
C ASN A 163 -5.70 -17.99 -21.27
N HIS A 164 -6.22 -19.20 -21.08
CA HIS A 164 -5.48 -20.43 -21.36
C HIS A 164 -6.39 -21.42 -22.08
N SER A 165 -5.90 -22.07 -23.13
CA SER A 165 -6.59 -23.20 -23.75
C SER A 165 -6.47 -24.46 -22.89
N ARG A 166 -7.31 -25.49 -23.14
CA ARG A 166 -7.16 -26.80 -22.47
C ARG A 166 -5.79 -27.44 -22.74
N ASN A 167 -5.18 -27.13 -23.89
CA ASN A 167 -3.88 -27.64 -24.32
C ASN A 167 -2.73 -26.70 -23.91
N PHE A 168 -2.98 -25.70 -23.06
CA PHE A 168 -1.96 -24.71 -22.70
C PHE A 168 -0.70 -25.37 -22.12
N ARG A 169 -0.82 -26.43 -21.33
CA ARG A 169 0.35 -27.17 -20.81
C ARG A 169 1.31 -27.63 -21.92
N PHE A 170 0.80 -28.01 -23.09
CA PHE A 170 1.62 -28.46 -24.22
C PHE A 170 2.16 -27.30 -25.07
N MET A 171 1.42 -26.19 -25.16
CA MET A 171 1.72 -25.10 -26.10
C MET A 171 2.28 -23.83 -25.43
N HIS A 172 2.28 -23.74 -24.09
CA HIS A 172 2.71 -22.53 -23.37
C HIS A 172 4.16 -22.16 -23.62
N SER A 173 5.01 -23.10 -24.04
CA SER A 173 6.39 -22.84 -24.42
C SER A 173 6.51 -21.84 -25.59
N VAL A 174 5.55 -21.85 -26.52
CA VAL A 174 5.50 -20.91 -27.65
C VAL A 174 5.18 -19.51 -27.13
N ILE A 175 4.16 -19.39 -26.26
CA ILE A 175 3.71 -18.11 -25.70
C ILE A 175 4.75 -17.55 -24.72
N ALA A 176 5.34 -18.39 -23.87
CA ALA A 176 6.39 -17.99 -22.92
C ALA A 176 7.65 -17.48 -23.62
N ARG A 177 7.97 -18.00 -24.82
CA ARG A 177 9.07 -17.48 -25.64
C ARG A 177 8.70 -16.17 -26.34
N ALA A 178 7.50 -16.08 -26.88
CA ALA A 178 7.08 -14.90 -27.65
C ALA A 178 6.77 -13.69 -26.74
N GLN A 179 6.12 -13.92 -25.60
CA GLN A 179 5.52 -12.90 -24.74
C GLN A 179 5.56 -13.29 -23.24
N PRO A 180 6.75 -13.50 -22.64
CA PRO A 180 6.88 -13.92 -21.23
C PRO A 180 6.17 -12.98 -20.24
N GLN A 181 6.14 -11.68 -20.53
CA GLN A 181 5.51 -10.64 -19.70
C GLN A 181 3.99 -10.82 -19.51
N LYS A 182 3.32 -11.58 -20.38
CA LYS A 182 1.89 -11.89 -20.21
C LYS A 182 1.65 -12.83 -19.03
N CYS A 183 2.62 -13.67 -18.70
CA CYS A 183 2.54 -14.56 -17.55
C CYS A 183 2.49 -13.76 -16.25
N ASP A 184 3.31 -12.72 -16.15
CA ASP A 184 3.47 -11.89 -14.95
C ASP A 184 2.24 -11.02 -14.63
N SER A 185 1.32 -10.89 -15.60
CA SER A 185 0.03 -10.23 -15.39
C SER A 185 -0.87 -10.98 -14.41
N CYS A 186 -0.72 -12.31 -14.33
CA CYS A 186 -1.55 -13.19 -13.52
C CYS A 186 -0.76 -14.11 -12.56
N HIS A 187 0.47 -14.44 -12.92
CA HIS A 187 1.32 -15.38 -12.20
C HIS A 187 2.54 -14.67 -11.66
N VAL A 188 3.01 -15.06 -10.49
CA VAL A 188 4.32 -14.64 -9.97
C VAL A 188 5.39 -15.63 -10.45
N GLN A 189 6.64 -15.19 -10.56
CA GLN A 189 7.75 -16.03 -11.05
C GLN A 189 7.85 -17.39 -10.34
N THR A 190 7.51 -17.46 -9.05
CA THR A 190 7.52 -18.70 -8.26
C THR A 190 6.50 -19.74 -8.73
N PHE A 191 5.47 -19.35 -9.50
CA PHE A 191 4.55 -20.29 -10.15
C PHE A 191 5.26 -21.09 -11.24
N CYS A 192 6.02 -20.42 -12.11
CA CYS A 192 6.76 -21.04 -13.21
C CYS A 192 7.78 -22.03 -12.64
N VAL A 193 8.55 -21.58 -11.65
CA VAL A 193 9.61 -22.38 -11.02
C VAL A 193 9.05 -23.68 -10.41
N ARG A 194 7.93 -23.62 -9.69
CA ARG A 194 7.32 -24.83 -9.09
C ARG A 194 7.02 -25.90 -10.13
N CYS A 195 6.30 -25.53 -11.19
CA CYS A 195 5.97 -26.46 -12.27
C CYS A 195 7.22 -27.00 -12.99
N HIS A 196 8.18 -26.14 -13.32
CA HIS A 196 9.39 -26.52 -14.04
C HIS A 196 10.42 -27.29 -13.20
N MET A 197 10.35 -27.17 -11.87
CA MET A 197 11.14 -27.97 -10.93
C MET A 197 10.41 -29.26 -10.50
N GLY A 198 9.18 -29.49 -10.97
CA GLY A 198 8.37 -30.66 -10.60
C GLY A 198 7.94 -30.67 -9.12
N ARG A 199 7.72 -29.49 -8.52
CA ARG A 199 7.34 -29.31 -7.12
C ARG A 199 5.99 -28.63 -6.96
#